data_AF-A0A7S6SF32-F1
#
_entry.id   AF-A0A7S6SF32-F1
#
_cell.length_a   1.000
_cell.length_b   1.000
_cell.length_c   1.000
_cell.angle_alpha   90.00
_cell.angle_beta   90.00
_cell.angle_gamma   90.00
#
_symmetry.space_group_name_H-M   'P 1'
#
loop_
_entity.id
_entity.type
_entity.pdbx_description
1 polymer ?
#
loop_
_entity_poly.entity_id
_entity_poly.type
_entity_poly.pdbx_seq_one_letter_code
_entity_poly.pdbx_strand_id
1 'polypeptide(L)'
;MPGKKNTSGKKLKVGTVLDEQIYQQLKERAVKEGRTISDVIQEAIVAYNAKPVIDIEARKKALRRFSSNPFNLTRQELEELMALDFYDQ
;
A
#
# COMPACT_ATOMS: atom_id res chain seq x y z
N MET A 1 29.78 3.95 5.83
CA MET A 1 28.37 4.38 5.78
C MET A 1 27.86 4.18 4.37
N PRO A 2 26.85 3.34 4.11
CA PRO A 2 26.38 3.14 2.75
C PRO A 2 25.62 4.39 2.29
N GLY A 3 26.14 5.04 1.24
CA GLY A 3 25.59 6.26 0.67
C GLY A 3 24.20 6.04 0.07
N LYS A 4 23.32 7.03 0.26
CA LYS A 4 22.03 7.14 -0.43
C LYS A 4 22.27 7.07 -1.94
N LYS A 5 21.73 6.02 -2.59
CA LYS A 5 21.66 5.93 -4.05
C LYS A 5 20.73 7.03 -4.55
N ASN A 6 21.31 8.05 -5.22
CA ASN A 6 20.54 9.04 -5.96
C ASN A 6 20.02 8.40 -7.25
N THR A 7 18.81 7.83 -7.20
CA THR A 7 18.03 7.57 -8.40
C THR A 7 17.45 8.90 -8.88
N SER A 8 18.22 9.64 -9.70
CA SER A 8 17.74 10.89 -10.31
C SER A 8 16.74 10.57 -11.43
N GLY A 9 15.54 10.12 -11.05
CA GLY A 9 14.37 10.11 -11.92
C GLY A 9 13.95 11.54 -12.26
N LYS A 10 13.47 11.74 -13.48
CA LYS A 10 12.96 13.04 -13.96
C LYS A 10 11.84 13.53 -13.01
N LYS A 11 12.05 14.66 -12.33
CA LYS A 11 11.03 15.28 -11.48
C LYS A 11 10.08 16.11 -12.33
N LEU A 12 8.78 15.90 -12.18
CA LEU A 12 7.73 16.68 -12.84
C LEU A 12 7.08 17.64 -11.84
N LYS A 13 6.78 18.86 -12.26
CA LYS A 13 6.00 19.81 -11.45
C LYS A 13 4.52 19.49 -11.58
N VAL A 14 3.84 19.38 -10.44
CA VAL A 14 2.39 19.14 -10.37
C VAL A 14 1.80 20.22 -9.49
N GLY A 15 0.85 20.99 -10.02
CA GLY A 15 0.03 21.92 -9.24
C GLY A 15 -1.15 21.17 -8.62
N THR A 16 -1.50 21.52 -7.38
CA THR A 16 -2.64 20.93 -6.68
C THR A 16 -3.30 21.97 -5.77
N VAL A 17 -4.54 21.73 -5.39
CA VAL A 17 -5.29 22.51 -4.41
C VAL A 17 -5.45 21.66 -3.16
N LEU A 18 -5.11 22.21 -2.01
CA LEU A 18 -5.25 21.56 -0.70
C LEU A 18 -6.01 22.48 0.23
N ASP A 19 -6.81 21.89 1.12
CA ASP A 19 -7.41 22.64 2.22
C ASP A 19 -6.31 23.28 3.09
N GLU A 20 -6.56 24.50 3.55
CA GLU A 20 -5.60 25.28 4.33
C GLU A 20 -5.14 24.53 5.59
N GLN A 21 -6.07 23.89 6.30
CA GLN A 21 -5.77 23.12 7.50
C GLN A 21 -4.84 21.93 7.20
N ILE A 22 -5.04 21.26 6.07
CA ILE A 22 -4.20 20.13 5.63
C ILE A 22 -2.81 20.64 5.24
N TYR A 23 -2.75 21.76 4.53
CA TYR A 23 -1.47 22.38 4.17
C TYR A 23 -0.66 22.79 5.41
N GLN A 24 -1.32 23.33 6.44
CA GLN A 24 -0.67 23.71 7.69
C GLN A 24 -0.09 22.50 8.43
N GLN A 25 -0.84 21.40 8.54
CA GLN A 25 -0.35 20.15 9.14
C GLN A 25 0.85 19.57 8.35
N LEU A 26 0.77 19.61 7.03
CA LEU A 26 1.84 19.18 6.14
C LEU A 26 3.13 20.00 6.37
N LYS A 27 2.99 21.32 6.48
CA LYS A 27 4.12 22.23 6.76
C LYS A 27 4.75 21.94 8.11
N GLU A 28 3.95 21.80 9.16
CA GLU A 28 4.44 21.47 10.51
C GLU A 28 5.20 20.15 10.53
N ARG A 29 4.68 19.14 9.83
CA ARG A 29 5.33 17.84 9.73
C ARG A 29 6.66 17.91 8.99
N ALA A 30 6.71 18.62 7.87
CA ALA A 30 7.92 18.83 7.10
C ALA A 30 9.02 19.52 7.95
N VAL A 31 8.65 20.53 8.73
CA VAL A 31 9.57 21.22 9.66
C VAL A 31 10.05 20.28 10.77
N LYS A 32 9.15 19.55 11.42
CA LYS A 32 9.50 18.60 12.50
C LYS A 32 10.46 17.51 12.04
N GLU A 33 10.31 17.03 10.80
CA GLU A 33 11.16 15.98 10.23
C GLU A 33 12.41 16.52 9.52
N GLY A 34 12.59 17.85 9.40
CA GLY A 34 13.71 18.45 8.67
C GLY A 34 13.69 18.15 7.17
N ARG A 35 12.49 18.03 6.58
CA ARG A 35 12.25 17.63 5.19
C ARG A 35 11.54 18.71 4.41
N THR A 36 11.57 18.63 3.08
CA THR A 36 10.75 19.54 2.25
C THR A 36 9.31 19.04 2.17
N ILE A 37 8.36 19.97 1.96
CA ILE A 37 6.96 19.63 1.70
C ILE A 37 6.84 18.65 0.53
N SER A 38 7.64 18.84 -0.52
CA SER A 38 7.68 17.95 -1.69
C SER A 38 8.06 16.52 -1.32
N ASP A 39 9.01 16.32 -0.41
CA ASP A 39 9.43 14.99 0.02
C ASP A 39 8.31 14.28 0.80
N VAL A 40 7.57 15.02 1.63
CA VAL A 40 6.44 14.47 2.39
C VAL A 40 5.27 14.12 1.46
N ILE A 41 4.97 14.98 0.48
CA ILE A 41 3.93 14.69 -0.53
C ILE A 41 4.31 13.45 -1.35
N GLN A 42 5.56 13.34 -1.80
CA GLN A 42 6.01 12.18 -2.59
C GLN A 42 5.88 10.88 -1.79
N GLU A 43 6.32 10.88 -0.53
CA GLU A 43 6.15 9.71 0.33
C GLU A 43 4.67 9.36 0.54
N ALA A 44 3.81 10.35 0.77
CA ALA A 44 2.38 10.12 0.94
C ALA A 44 1.74 9.50 -0.31
N ILE A 45 2.13 9.94 -1.51
CA ILE A 45 1.66 9.37 -2.78
C ILE A 45 2.15 7.93 -2.95
N VAL A 46 3.43 7.66 -2.66
CA VAL A 46 3.98 6.29 -2.69
C VAL A 46 3.22 5.39 -1.72
N ALA A 47 3.01 5.84 -0.49
CA ALA A 47 2.27 5.10 0.53
C ALA A 47 0.81 4.88 0.13
N TYR A 48 0.16 5.86 -0.50
CA TYR A 48 -1.20 5.73 -1.00
C TYR A 48 -1.29 4.67 -2.10
N ASN A 49 -0.39 4.70 -3.08
CA ASN A 49 -0.36 3.74 -4.18
C ASN A 49 0.05 2.33 -3.74
N ALA A 50 0.84 2.21 -2.67
CA ALA A 50 1.22 0.93 -2.10
C ALA A 50 0.07 0.26 -1.31
N LYS A 51 -1.00 0.99 -0.97
CA LYS A 51 -2.16 0.37 -0.33
C LYS A 51 -2.81 -0.58 -1.32
N PRO A 52 -2.90 -1.89 -1.00
CA PRO A 52 -3.64 -2.80 -1.85
C PRO A 52 -5.08 -2.29 -1.93
N VAL A 53 -5.64 -2.25 -3.14
CA VAL A 53 -7.08 -2.07 -3.28
C VAL A 53 -7.71 -3.30 -2.64
N ILE A 54 -8.16 -3.15 -1.40
CA ILE A 54 -8.86 -4.22 -0.69
C ILE A 54 -10.20 -4.35 -1.40
N ASP A 55 -10.29 -5.30 -2.31
CA ASP A 55 -11.58 -5.77 -2.80
C ASP A 55 -12.28 -6.46 -1.63
N ILE A 56 -13.17 -5.69 -0.99
CA ILE A 56 -13.95 -6.13 0.16
C ILE A 56 -14.78 -7.37 -0.20
N GLU A 57 -15.25 -7.48 -1.44
CA GLU A 57 -16.03 -8.62 -1.90
C GLU A 57 -15.14 -9.84 -2.12
N ALA A 58 -13.94 -9.68 -2.71
CA ALA A 58 -12.96 -10.75 -2.77
C ALA A 58 -12.57 -11.26 -1.36
N ARG A 59 -12.39 -10.34 -0.41
CA ARG A 59 -12.08 -10.69 1.00
C ARG A 59 -13.23 -11.42 1.68
N LYS A 60 -14.48 -10.99 1.48
CA LYS A 60 -15.67 -11.69 1.97
C LYS A 60 -15.80 -13.08 1.34
N LYS A 61 -15.53 -13.22 0.04
CA LYS A 61 -15.55 -14.50 -0.67
C LYS A 61 -14.50 -15.46 -0.13
N ALA A 62 -13.28 -14.98 0.10
CA ALA A 62 -12.21 -15.76 0.73
C ALA A 62 -12.57 -16.17 2.15
N LEU A 63 -13.13 -15.27 2.96
CA LEU A 63 -13.57 -15.56 4.32
C LEU A 63 -14.68 -16.62 4.35
N ARG A 64 -15.68 -16.50 3.47
CA ARG A 64 -16.75 -17.49 3.35
C ARG A 64 -16.18 -18.85 2.97
N ARG A 65 -15.31 -18.94 1.96
CA ARG A 65 -14.67 -20.21 1.57
C ARG A 65 -13.87 -20.82 2.71
N PHE A 66 -13.08 -20.01 3.40
CA PHE A 66 -12.32 -20.44 4.57
C PHE A 66 -13.22 -20.97 5.69
N SER A 67 -14.34 -20.32 5.97
CA SER A 67 -15.29 -20.76 7.01
C SER A 67 -16.24 -21.88 6.59
N SER A 68 -16.27 -22.26 5.30
CA SER A 68 -17.19 -23.27 4.76
C SER A 68 -16.61 -24.68 4.77
N ASN A 69 -15.30 -24.84 4.94
CA ASN A 69 -14.64 -26.13 5.02
C ASN A 69 -14.33 -26.46 6.49
N PRO A 70 -14.46 -27.74 6.92
CA PRO A 70 -14.03 -28.14 8.26
C PRO A 70 -12.53 -27.89 8.41
N PHE A 71 -12.13 -27.24 9.50
CA PHE A 71 -10.79 -26.75 9.84
C PHE A 71 -9.70 -27.81 9.99
N ASN A 72 -9.93 -29.03 9.51
CA ASN A 72 -9.03 -30.18 9.64
C ASN A 72 -8.18 -30.40 8.38
N LEU A 73 -7.88 -29.34 7.62
CA LEU A 73 -6.98 -29.45 6.48
C LEU A 73 -5.54 -29.58 6.99
N THR A 74 -4.89 -30.66 6.59
CA THR A 74 -3.46 -30.80 6.72
C THR A 74 -2.75 -29.73 5.87
N ARG A 75 -1.48 -29.44 6.21
CA ARG A 75 -0.68 -28.46 5.47
C ARG A 75 -0.61 -28.76 3.97
N GLN A 76 -0.59 -30.05 3.61
CA GLN A 76 -0.56 -30.50 2.22
C GLN A 76 -1.87 -30.20 1.48
N GLU A 77 -3.02 -30.47 2.11
CA GLU A 77 -4.33 -30.15 1.51
C GLU A 77 -4.56 -28.64 1.36
N LEU A 78 -3.98 -27.83 2.26
CA LEU A 78 -3.99 -26.38 2.14
C LEU A 78 -3.14 -25.88 0.95
N GLU A 79 -1.95 -26.45 0.76
CA GLU A 79 -1.05 -26.11 -0.35
C GLU A 79 -1.66 -26.50 -1.71
N GLU A 80 -2.32 -27.65 -1.80
CA GLU A 80 -3.06 -28.08 -2.99
C GLU A 80 -4.24 -27.14 -3.29
N LEU A 81 -5.01 -26.75 -2.27
CA LEU A 81 -6.14 -25.83 -2.43
C LEU A 81 -5.69 -24.43 -2.89
N MET A 82 -4.57 -23.93 -2.36
CA MET A 82 -3.97 -22.67 -2.83
C MET A 82 -3.38 -22.77 -4.24
N ALA A 83 -2.88 -23.94 -4.65
CA ALA A 83 -2.32 -24.15 -5.99
C ALA A 83 -3.42 -24.18 -7.07
N LEU A 84 -4.61 -24.70 -6.76
CA LEU A 84 -5.75 -24.72 -7.68
C LEU A 84 -6.28 -23.31 -8.00
N ASP A 85 -6.31 -22.41 -7.01
CA ASP A 85 -6.73 -21.01 -7.20
C ASP A 85 -5.78 -20.21 -8.13
N PHE A 86 -4.57 -20.72 -8.41
CA PHE A 86 -3.59 -20.09 -9.32
C PHE A 86 -3.87 -20.34 -10.81
N TYR A 87 -4.68 -21.36 -11.14
CA TYR A 87 -4.96 -21.77 -12.52
C TYR A 87 -6.32 -21.32 -13.05
N ASP A 88 -7.18 -20.76 -12.18
CA ASP A 88 -8.51 -20.24 -12.54
C ASP A 88 -8.54 -18.71 -12.77
N GLN A 89 -7.38 -18.07 -13.05
CA GLN A 89 -7.26 -16.64 -13.37
C GLN A 89 -7.15 -16.34 -14.87
#